data_AF-A0A1D3RQ04-F1
#
_entry.id   AF-A0A1D3RQ04-F1
#
_cell.length_a   1.000
_cell.length_b   1.000
_cell.length_c   1.000
_cell.angle_alpha   90.00
_cell.angle_beta   90.00
_cell.angle_gamma   90.00
#
_symmetry.space_group_name_H-M   'P 1'
#
loop_
_entity.id
_entity.type
_entity.pdbx_description
1 polymer ?
#
loop_
_entity_poly.entity_id
_entity_poly.type
_entity_poly.pdbx_seq_one_letter_code
_entity_poly.pdbx_strand_id
1 'polypeptide(L)' 'MEERGVNVDHATLNRWVIRYAPTIAAKAHSQKRNTNRSWRMDETYIKVKGKWV' A
#
# COMPACT_ATOMS: atom_id res chain seq x y z
N MET A 1 -13.24 -8.67 14.27
CA MET A 1 -12.35 -9.21 13.24
C MET A 1 -11.07 -9.61 13.97
N GLU A 2 -10.64 -10.87 13.89
CA GLU A 2 -9.49 -11.35 14.65
C GLU A 2 -8.26 -11.34 13.75
N GLU A 3 -7.42 -10.31 13.88
CA GLU A 3 -6.12 -10.31 13.23
C GLU A 3 -5.10 -10.94 14.18
N ARG A 4 -4.52 -12.08 13.77
CA ARG A 4 -3.42 -12.76 14.48
C ARG A 4 -3.71 -13.11 15.96
N GLY A 5 -4.96 -13.41 16.31
CA GLY A 5 -5.35 -13.71 17.69
C GLY A 5 -5.75 -12.50 18.54
N VAL A 6 -5.72 -11.29 17.97
CA VAL A 6 -6.11 -10.05 18.64
C VAL A 6 -7.44 -9.57 18.08
N ASN A 7 -8.39 -9.28 18.96
CA ASN A 7 -9.66 -8.67 18.56
C ASN A 7 -9.41 -7.20 18.19
N VAL A 8 -9.47 -6.91 16.90
CA VAL A 8 -9.27 -5.57 16.35
C VAL A 8 -10.52 -5.17 15.58
N ASP A 9 -10.97 -3.95 15.84
CA ASP A 9 -12.05 -3.36 15.04
C ASP A 9 -11.59 -3.12 13.60
N HIS A 10 -12.47 -3.36 12.63
CA HIS A 10 -12.15 -3.22 11.21
C HIS A 10 -11.69 -1.79 10.85
N ALA A 11 -12.20 -0.76 11.54
CA ALA A 11 -11.79 0.61 11.28
C ALA A 11 -10.39 0.93 11.86
N THR A 12 -9.93 0.20 12.86
CA THR A 12 -8.61 0.39 13.47
C THR A 12 -7.50 0.09 12.47
N LEU A 13 -7.62 -0.97 11.67
CA LEU A 13 -6.66 -1.29 10.62
C LEU A 13 -6.58 -0.17 9.59
N ASN A 14 -7.73 0.31 9.11
CA ASN A 14 -7.79 1.41 8.15
C ASN A 14 -7.14 2.69 8.69
N ARG A 15 -7.37 3.03 9.97
CA ARG A 15 -6.74 4.18 10.63
C ARG A 15 -5.21 4.04 10.70
N TRP A 16 -4.71 2.82 10.95
CA TRP A 16 -3.26 2.56 10.93
C TRP A 16 -2.69 2.68 9.52
N VAL A 17 -3.37 2.16 8.50
CA VAL A 17 -2.95 2.33 7.10
C VAL A 17 -2.86 3.80 6.75
N ILE A 18 -3.90 4.60 7.03
CA ILE A 18 -3.89 6.05 6.77
C ILE A 18 -2.73 6.75 7.49
N ARG A 19 -2.46 6.37 8.75
CA ARG A 19 -1.42 6.99 9.56
C ARG A 19 0.00 6.62 9.13
N TYR A 20 0.25 5.35 8.85
CA TYR A 20 1.61 4.83 8.68
C TYR A 20 2.03 4.64 7.21
N ALA A 21 1.07 4.47 6.28
CA ALA A 21 1.38 4.29 4.86
C ALA A 21 2.27 5.41 4.28
N PRO A 22 2.07 6.70 4.61
CA PRO A 22 2.95 7.76 4.08
C PRO A 22 4.41 7.60 4.54
N THR A 23 4.62 7.23 5.81
CA THR A 23 5.96 7.06 6.38
C THR A 23 6.65 5.84 5.76
N ILE A 24 5.91 4.74 5.59
CA ILE A 24 6.40 3.53 4.92
C ILE A 24 6.75 3.83 3.46
N ALA A 25 5.88 4.55 2.74
CA ALA A 25 6.10 4.93 1.36
C ALA A 25 7.34 5.81 1.19
N ALA A 26 7.53 6.81 2.07
CA ALA A 26 8.72 7.66 2.07
C ALA A 26 10.00 6.86 2.30
N LYS A 27 9.99 5.95 3.28
CA LYS A 27 11.13 5.07 3.57
C LYS A 27 11.41 4.12 2.40
N ALA A 28 10.39 3.49 1.84
CA ALA A 28 10.52 2.62 0.68
C ALA A 28 11.10 3.39 -0.52
N HIS A 29 10.62 4.61 -0.77
CA HIS A 29 11.14 5.46 -1.84
C HIS A 29 12.61 5.83 -1.62
N SER A 30 13.01 6.15 -0.39
CA SER A 30 14.42 6.45 -0.07
C SER A 30 15.38 5.27 -0.31
N GLN A 31 14.86 4.04 -0.26
CA GLN A 31 15.62 2.81 -0.49
C GLN A 31 15.60 2.36 -1.95
N LYS A 32 14.74 2.96 -2.79
CA LYS A 32 14.70 2.64 -4.22
C LYS A 32 15.99 3.15 -4.88
N ARG A 33 16.55 2.31 -5.74
CA ARG A 33 17.67 2.70 -6.61
C ARG A 33 17.17 3.70 -7.65
N ASN A 34 18.05 4.61 -8.06
CA ASN A 34 17.77 5.50 -9.18
C ASN A 34 17.51 4.69 -10.45
N THR A 35 16.46 5.07 -11.17
CA THR A 35 16.10 4.45 -12.46
C THR A 35 17.15 4.82 -13.51
N ASN A 36 17.58 3.84 -14.32
CA ASN A 36 18.50 4.06 -15.43
C ASN A 36 17.76 4.66 -16.65
N ARG A 37 18.48 4.94 -17.75
CA ARG A 37 17.92 5.50 -19.00
C ARG A 37 16.76 4.71 -19.61
N SER A 38 16.63 3.42 -19.31
CA SER A 38 15.53 2.57 -19.74
C SER A 38 14.83 1.99 -18.52
N TRP A 39 13.50 2.05 -18.53
CA TRP A 39 12.64 1.48 -17.49
C TRP A 39 11.49 0.74 -18.16
N ARG A 40 11.01 -0.30 -17.47
CA ARG A 40 9.85 -1.09 -17.88
C ARG A 40 8.71 -0.75 -16.92
N MET A 41 7.52 -0.55 -17.47
CA MET A 41 6.30 -0.35 -16.70
C MET A 41 5.44 -1.59 -16.86
N ASP A 42 5.04 -2.18 -15.75
CA ASP A 42 4.00 -3.21 -15.74
C ASP A 42 2.64 -2.54 -15.55
N GLU A 43 1.64 -3.00 -16.28
CA GLU A 43 0.26 -2.54 -16.14
C GLU A 43 -0.52 -3.54 -15.28
N THR A 44 -1.26 -3.05 -14.29
CA THR A 44 -2.09 -3.89 -13.41
C THR A 44 -3.44 -3.23 -13.22
N TYR A 45 -4.49 -3.88 -13.72
CA TYR A 45 -5.87 -3.45 -13.54
C TYR A 45 -6.38 -3.87 -12.17
N ILE A 46 -6.95 -2.91 -11.44
CA ILE A 46 -7.51 -3.18 -10.11
C ILE A 46 -9.00 -2.83 -10.09
N LYS A 47 -9.78 -3.70 -9.45
CA LYS A 47 -11.22 -3.48 -9.31
C LYS A 47 -11.50 -2.68 -8.05
N VAL A 48 -11.78 -1.39 -8.20
CA VAL A 48 -12.11 -0.49 -7.09
C VAL A 48 -13.63 -0.31 -7.01
N LYS A 49 -14.22 -0.70 -5.87
CA LYS A 49 -15.69 -0.62 -5.64
C LYS A 49 -16.53 -1.20 -6.79
N GLY A 50 -16.05 -2.28 -7.40
CA GLY A 50 -16.77 -2.95 -8.49
C GLY A 50 -16.45 -2.45 -9.90
N LYS A 51 -15.68 -1.37 -10.05
CA LYS A 51 -15.29 -0.80 -11.35
C LYS A 51 -13.81 -1.10 -11.64
N TRP A 52 -13.49 -1.43 -12.89
CA TRP A 52 -12.10 -1.56 -13.34
C TRP A 52 -11.49 -0.16 -13.47
N VAL A 53 -10.30 0.00 -12.89
CA VAL A 53 -9.46 1.21 -12.94
C VAL A 53 -8.05 0.79 -13.30
#